data_AF-A0AAW1VQR9-F1
#
_entry.id   AF-A0AAW1VQR9-F1
#
_cell.length_a   1.000
_cell.length_b   1.000
_cell.length_c   1.000
_cell.angle_alpha   90.00
_cell.angle_beta   90.00
_cell.angle_gamma   90.00
#
_symmetry.space_group_name_H-M   'P 1'
#
loop_
_entity.id
_entity.type
_entity.pdbx_description
1 polymer ?
#
loop_
_entity_poly.entity_id
_entity_poly.type
_entity_poly.pdbx_seq_one_letter_code
_entity_poly.pdbx_strand_id
1 'polypeptide(L)'
;MLTANAIQERVHFHNTGPSSVPGLIVMSIEDGHEGLPGLSQLDPIYSYIVVIVNACPTEVSFTSSVRARTLQLHPVQVMSTDEIVKRSTFDTNSGCFTVPARTTSVFVEPRGL
;
A
#
# COMPACT_ATOMS: atom_id res chain seq x y z
N MET A 1 4.09 20.57 -8.73
CA MET A 1 5.49 20.40 -9.17
C MET A 1 5.91 18.97 -8.80
N LEU A 2 6.12 18.10 -9.78
CA LEU A 2 6.61 16.72 -9.58
C LEU A 2 8.12 16.78 -9.32
N THR A 3 8.56 16.69 -8.07
CA THR A 3 9.97 16.88 -7.68
C THR A 3 10.54 15.68 -6.93
N ALA A 4 11.87 15.53 -6.94
CA ALA A 4 12.56 14.55 -6.11
C ALA A 4 12.24 14.70 -4.61
N ASN A 5 12.05 15.94 -4.14
CA ASN A 5 11.66 16.20 -2.75
C ASN A 5 10.28 15.60 -2.43
N ALA A 6 9.30 15.77 -3.32
CA ALA A 6 7.97 15.17 -3.13
C ALA A 6 8.04 13.64 -3.04
N ILE A 7 8.95 12.99 -3.76
CA ILE A 7 9.16 11.54 -3.64
C ILE A 7 9.74 11.21 -2.26
N GLN A 8 10.76 11.95 -1.81
CA GLN A 8 11.41 11.73 -0.51
C GLN A 8 10.44 11.90 0.67
N GLU A 9 9.50 12.83 0.56
CA GLU A 9 8.53 13.10 1.62
C GLU A 9 7.33 12.15 1.63
N ARG A 10 7.04 11.45 0.53
CA ARG A 10 5.79 10.69 0.35
C ARG A 10 6.00 9.20 0.21
N VAL A 11 7.13 8.78 -0.35
CA VAL A 11 7.39 7.38 -0.72
C VAL A 11 8.24 6.72 0.34
N HIS A 12 7.73 5.62 0.91
CA HIS A 12 8.44 4.82 1.90
C HIS A 12 8.43 3.35 1.54
N PHE A 13 9.51 2.64 1.87
CA PHE A 13 9.62 1.19 1.72
C PHE A 13 9.66 0.52 3.10
N HIS A 14 8.79 -0.46 3.31
CA HIS A 14 8.55 -1.06 4.63
C HIS A 14 9.28 -2.39 4.84
N ASN A 15 9.47 -3.18 3.79
CA ASN A 15 10.24 -4.43 3.86
C ASN A 15 11.73 -4.15 3.62
N THR A 16 12.43 -3.68 4.65
CA THR A 16 13.84 -3.26 4.55
C THR A 16 14.69 -3.85 5.68
N GLY A 17 16.01 -3.72 5.56
CA GLY A 17 16.97 -4.17 6.56
C GLY A 17 17.32 -5.67 6.48
N PRO A 18 18.17 -6.16 7.40
CA PRO A 18 18.68 -7.53 7.38
C PRO A 18 17.61 -8.60 7.57
N SER A 19 16.48 -8.26 8.20
CA SER A 19 15.35 -9.15 8.44
C SER A 19 14.25 -9.03 7.38
N SER A 20 14.55 -8.41 6.24
CA SER A 20 13.58 -8.27 5.15
C SER A 20 13.18 -9.63 4.57
N VAL A 21 11.92 -9.75 4.18
CA VAL A 21 11.39 -10.93 3.48
C VAL A 21 11.93 -10.95 2.05
N PRO A 22 12.72 -11.95 1.63
CA PRO A 22 13.25 -11.99 0.27
C PRO A 22 12.15 -12.09 -0.78
N GLY A 23 12.28 -11.33 -1.88
CA GLY A 23 11.31 -11.35 -2.98
C GLY A 23 10.04 -10.52 -2.74
N LEU A 24 10.00 -9.75 -1.66
CA LEU A 24 8.87 -8.86 -1.34
C LEU A 24 9.31 -7.40 -1.38
N ILE A 25 8.55 -6.56 -2.10
CA ILE A 25 8.66 -5.11 -2.01
C ILE A 25 7.33 -4.58 -1.44
N VAL A 26 7.42 -3.73 -0.42
CA VAL A 26 6.26 -3.07 0.19
C VAL A 26 6.53 -1.58 0.15
N MET A 27 5.86 -0.87 -0.74
CA MET A 27 5.98 0.57 -0.94
C MET A 27 4.70 1.26 -0.50
N SER A 28 4.80 2.37 0.21
CA SER A 28 3.67 3.27 0.43
C SER A 28 3.88 4.63 -0.21
N ILE A 29 2.77 5.29 -0.50
CA ILE A 29 2.71 6.66 -0.98
C ILE A 29 1.68 7.38 -0.11
N GLU A 30 2.13 8.38 0.64
CA GLU A 30 1.26 9.23 1.45
C GLU A 30 0.86 10.48 0.68
N ASP A 31 -0.42 10.83 0.76
CA ASP A 31 -0.92 12.11 0.28
C ASP A 31 -1.30 13.05 1.43
N GLY A 32 -1.18 14.34 1.14
CA GLY A 32 -1.55 15.39 2.06
C GLY A 32 -3.06 15.55 2.23
N HIS A 33 -3.45 16.44 3.12
CA HIS A 33 -4.85 16.82 3.32
C HIS A 33 -4.98 18.32 3.13
N GLU A 34 -5.93 18.73 2.31
CA GLU A 34 -6.21 20.15 2.10
C GLU A 34 -6.59 20.82 3.44
N GLY A 35 -6.01 22.00 3.69
CA GLY A 35 -6.25 22.75 4.94
C GLY A 35 -5.50 22.23 6.16
N LEU A 36 -4.76 21.10 6.08
CA LEU A 36 -3.88 20.64 7.15
C LEU A 36 -2.40 21.00 6.87
N PRO A 37 -1.61 21.30 7.92
CA PRO A 37 -0.17 21.46 7.78
C PRO A 37 0.51 20.17 7.29
N GLY A 38 1.57 20.31 6.52
CA GLY A 38 2.36 19.19 6.01
C GLY A 38 2.29 19.07 4.49
N LEU A 39 2.06 17.86 4.00
CA LEU A 39 1.99 17.59 2.57
C LEU A 39 0.75 18.26 1.95
N SER A 40 0.90 18.80 0.74
CA SER A 40 -0.24 19.23 -0.06
C SER A 40 -1.06 18.03 -0.53
N GLN A 41 -2.38 18.17 -0.61
CA GLN A 41 -3.23 17.17 -1.24
C GLN A 41 -3.02 17.17 -2.77
N LEU A 42 -2.80 15.99 -3.34
CA LEU A 42 -2.57 15.79 -4.78
C LEU A 42 -3.67 14.92 -5.41
N ASP A 43 -4.12 13.90 -4.69
CA ASP A 43 -5.15 12.95 -5.10
C ASP A 43 -6.46 13.30 -4.40
N PRO A 44 -7.55 13.58 -5.12
CA PRO A 44 -8.84 13.91 -4.51
C PRO A 44 -9.61 12.68 -3.98
N ILE A 45 -9.16 11.46 -4.26
CA ILE A 45 -9.86 10.20 -3.96
C ILE A 45 -9.18 9.44 -2.84
N TYR A 46 -7.84 9.36 -2.84
CA TYR A 46 -7.08 8.53 -1.90
C TYR A 46 -6.11 9.35 -1.06
N SER A 47 -6.05 9.07 0.25
CA SER A 47 -5.09 9.68 1.18
C SER A 47 -3.79 8.87 1.31
N TYR A 48 -3.85 7.58 1.01
CA TYR A 48 -2.73 6.68 1.19
C TYR A 48 -2.82 5.49 0.24
N ILE A 49 -1.68 5.09 -0.33
CA ILE A 49 -1.57 3.94 -1.23
C ILE A 49 -0.48 3.02 -0.70
N VAL A 50 -0.71 1.71 -0.71
CA VAL A 50 0.31 0.68 -0.47
C VAL A 50 0.37 -0.24 -1.67
N VAL A 51 1.55 -0.34 -2.27
CA VAL A 51 1.86 -1.26 -3.36
C VAL A 51 2.74 -2.37 -2.84
N ILE A 52 2.29 -3.61 -2.99
CA ILE A 52 3.02 -4.80 -2.59
C ILE A 52 3.32 -5.65 -3.81
N VAL A 53 4.59 -5.90 -4.07
CA VAL A 53 5.05 -6.83 -5.11
C VAL A 53 5.57 -8.08 -4.42
N ASN A 54 4.82 -9.18 -4.51
CA ASN A 54 5.24 -10.49 -4.05
C ASN A 54 5.76 -11.31 -5.24
N ALA A 55 7.08 -11.41 -5.38
CA ALA A 55 7.72 -12.24 -6.41
C ALA A 55 7.87 -13.71 -5.97
N CYS A 56 7.58 -14.04 -4.71
CA CYS A 56 7.71 -15.38 -4.17
C CYS A 56 6.70 -16.34 -4.83
N PRO A 57 7.03 -17.65 -4.91
CA PRO A 57 6.10 -18.68 -5.37
C PRO A 57 5.04 -19.05 -4.32
N THR A 58 5.03 -18.38 -3.16
CA THR A 58 4.12 -18.63 -2.04
C THR A 58 3.42 -17.34 -1.63
N GLU A 59 2.26 -17.49 -0.99
CA GLU A 59 1.58 -16.38 -0.31
C GLU A 59 2.49 -15.80 0.79
N VAL A 60 2.41 -14.49 0.98
CA VAL A 60 3.14 -13.77 2.01
C VAL A 60 2.16 -13.01 2.90
N SER A 61 2.34 -13.15 4.21
CA SER A 61 1.73 -12.27 5.20
C SER A 61 2.78 -11.28 5.71
N PHE A 62 2.48 -10.00 5.68
CA PHE A 62 3.39 -8.93 6.08
C PHE A 62 2.69 -7.92 6.98
N THR A 63 3.14 -7.84 8.23
CA THR A 63 2.65 -6.84 9.18
C THR A 63 3.52 -5.60 9.12
N SER A 64 2.95 -4.49 8.63
CA SER A 64 3.66 -3.22 8.56
C SER A 64 3.41 -2.34 9.78
N SER A 65 4.20 -1.28 9.92
CA SER A 65 3.96 -0.19 10.87
C SER A 65 2.79 0.72 10.48
N VAL A 66 2.17 0.52 9.31
CA VAL A 66 1.00 1.28 8.84
C VAL A 66 -0.30 0.97 9.60
N ARG A 67 -0.19 0.74 10.91
CA ARG A 67 -1.31 0.44 11.79
C ARG A 67 -2.26 1.65 11.87
N ALA A 68 -3.52 1.40 12.17
CA ALA A 68 -4.59 2.40 12.25
C ALA A 68 -4.99 3.07 10.91
N ARG A 69 -4.67 2.46 9.78
CA ARG A 69 -5.25 2.83 8.47
C ARG A 69 -6.44 1.93 8.11
N THR A 70 -7.29 2.43 7.22
CA THR A 70 -8.47 1.71 6.70
C THR A 70 -8.27 1.36 5.23
N LEU A 71 -7.22 0.59 4.95
CA LEU A 71 -6.85 0.22 3.59
C LEU A 71 -7.77 -0.87 3.04
N GLN A 72 -8.12 -0.73 1.76
CA GLN A 72 -8.89 -1.71 1.00
C GLN A 72 -8.19 -2.02 -0.34
N LEU A 73 -8.42 -3.21 -0.90
CA LEU A 73 -7.89 -3.56 -2.22
C LEU A 73 -8.42 -2.56 -3.26
N HIS A 74 -7.54 -2.10 -4.15
CA HIS A 74 -7.91 -1.10 -5.15
C HIS A 74 -9.07 -1.62 -6.02
N PRO A 75 -10.10 -0.79 -6.34
CA PRO A 75 -11.31 -1.25 -7.05
C PRO A 75 -11.04 -1.96 -8.38
N VAL A 76 -10.01 -1.53 -9.13
CA VAL A 76 -9.59 -2.21 -10.37
C VAL A 76 -9.16 -3.66 -10.12
N GLN A 77 -8.49 -3.95 -9.00
CA GLN A 77 -8.07 -5.31 -8.66
C GLN A 77 -9.24 -6.13 -8.10
N VAL A 78 -10.15 -5.52 -7.35
CA VAL A 78 -11.42 -6.16 -6.94
C VAL A 78 -12.24 -6.61 -8.15
N MET A 79 -12.31 -5.76 -9.18
CA MET A 79 -13.03 -6.03 -10.43
C MET A 79 -12.20 -6.73 -11.51
N SER A 80 -11.00 -7.22 -11.16
CA SER A 80 -10.09 -7.87 -12.10
C SER A 80 -10.67 -9.16 -12.67
N THR A 81 -10.19 -9.61 -13.84
CA THR A 81 -10.43 -10.97 -14.33
C THR A 81 -9.47 -11.99 -13.71
N ASP A 82 -8.38 -11.53 -13.08
CA ASP A 82 -7.47 -12.39 -12.32
C ASP A 82 -8.07 -12.68 -10.94
N GLU A 83 -8.48 -13.92 -10.72
CA GLU A 83 -9.05 -14.37 -9.45
C GLU A 83 -8.00 -14.46 -8.32
N ILE A 84 -6.71 -14.51 -8.65
CA ILE A 84 -5.65 -14.61 -7.64
C ILE A 84 -5.53 -13.28 -6.88
N VAL A 85 -5.38 -12.15 -7.59
CA VAL A 85 -5.21 -10.84 -6.93
C VAL A 85 -6.40 -10.42 -6.06
N LYS A 86 -7.61 -10.89 -6.37
CA LYS A 86 -8.81 -10.62 -5.54
C LYS A 86 -8.72 -11.19 -4.13
N ARG A 87 -7.86 -12.18 -3.92
CA ARG A 87 -7.63 -12.80 -2.61
C ARG A 87 -6.68 -11.99 -1.71
N SER A 88 -6.12 -10.90 -2.21
CA SER A 88 -5.28 -10.02 -1.42
C SER A 88 -6.10 -9.24 -0.38
N THR A 89 -5.68 -9.31 0.88
CA THR A 89 -6.44 -8.72 2.00
C THR A 89 -5.56 -7.84 2.88
N PHE A 90 -6.21 -6.92 3.58
CA PHE A 90 -5.63 -6.15 4.67
C PHE A 90 -6.50 -6.30 5.91
N ASP A 91 -5.91 -6.70 7.03
CA ASP A 91 -6.56 -6.72 8.34
C ASP A 91 -6.25 -5.41 9.08
N THR A 92 -7.28 -4.58 9.26
CA THR A 92 -7.20 -3.28 9.92
C THR A 92 -6.80 -3.36 11.39
N ASN A 93 -7.12 -4.47 12.07
CA ASN A 93 -6.82 -4.63 13.50
C ASN A 93 -5.33 -4.94 13.72
N SER A 94 -4.77 -5.82 12.89
CA SER A 94 -3.37 -6.23 13.01
C SER A 94 -2.41 -5.39 12.15
N GLY A 95 -2.89 -4.69 11.13
CA GLY A 95 -2.06 -4.04 10.12
C GLY A 95 -1.37 -5.04 9.19
N CYS A 96 -1.93 -6.24 9.05
CA CYS A 96 -1.36 -7.33 8.27
C CYS A 96 -1.90 -7.35 6.84
N PHE A 97 -0.99 -7.36 5.86
CA PHE A 97 -1.31 -7.62 4.47
C PHE A 97 -1.11 -9.09 4.15
N THR A 98 -2.05 -9.68 3.41
CA THR A 98 -1.89 -11.02 2.83
C THR A 98 -1.90 -10.87 1.32
N VAL A 99 -0.83 -11.33 0.66
CA VAL A 99 -0.65 -11.21 -0.80
C VAL A 99 -0.30 -12.58 -1.39
N PRO A 100 -1.08 -13.09 -2.35
CA PRO A 100 -0.83 -14.39 -2.99
C PRO A 100 0.53 -14.46 -3.69
N ALA A 101 0.93 -15.68 -4.03
CA ALA A 101 2.15 -15.94 -4.81
C ALA A 101 2.17 -15.15 -6.13
N ARG A 102 3.34 -14.65 -6.53
CA ARG A 102 3.57 -13.98 -7.83
C ARG A 102 2.54 -12.89 -8.16
N THR A 103 2.19 -12.08 -7.18
CA THR A 103 1.10 -11.10 -7.28
C THR A 103 1.58 -9.70 -6.93
N THR A 104 1.12 -8.71 -7.68
CA THR A 104 1.18 -7.31 -7.28
C THR A 104 -0.18 -6.87 -6.76
N SER A 105 -0.25 -6.42 -5.51
CA SER A 105 -1.48 -5.93 -4.88
C SER A 105 -1.34 -4.46 -4.52
N VAL A 106 -2.38 -3.69 -4.81
CA VAL A 106 -2.46 -2.26 -4.52
C VAL A 106 -3.61 -2.07 -3.55
N PHE A 107 -3.30 -1.54 -2.38
CA PHE A 107 -4.28 -1.17 -1.37
C PHE A 107 -4.34 0.35 -1.29
N VAL A 108 -5.54 0.88 -1.06
CA VAL A 108 -5.81 2.31 -0.99
C VAL A 108 -6.64 2.65 0.22
N GLU A 109 -6.40 3.82 0.80
CA GLU A 109 -7.24 4.43 1.82
C GLU A 109 -8.07 5.52 1.11
N PRO A 110 -9.38 5.31 0.91
CA PRO A 110 -10.27 6.36 0.44
C PRO A 110 -10.25 7.52 1.43
N ARG A 111 -10.31 8.75 0.91
CA ARG A 111 -10.55 9.90 1.76
C ARG A 111 -11.93 9.78 2.42
N GLY A 112 -11.98 10.04 3.72
CA GLY A 112 -13.25 10.29 4.40
C GLY A 112 -13.90 11.55 3.81
N LEU A 113 -15.23 11.54 3.73
CA LEU A 113 -16.02 12.76 3.44
C LEU A 113 -15.81 13.82 4.53
#